data_AF-A0A4Q0MG52-F1
#
_entry.id   AF-A0A4Q0MG52-F1
#
_cell.length_a   1.000
_cell.length_b   1.000
_cell.length_c   1.000
_cell.angle_alpha   90.00
_cell.angle_beta   90.00
_cell.angle_gamma   90.00
#
_symmetry.space_group_name_H-M   'P 1'
#
loop_
_entity.id
_entity.type
_entity.pdbx_description
1 polymer ?
#
loop_
_entity_poly.entity_id
_entity_poly.type
_entity_poly.pdbx_seq_one_letter_code
_entity_poly.pdbx_strand_id
1 'polypeptide(L)'
;MKEIKKIVLSAALLTMTSVSAIYAQTQTTDSSATQSAAATQQPAASGDVLQAISQSGYNTIFRTSITTAGLESTLTGAGPYTVFAPSDQAFSAGSKADSLLKDPAKLTPVLRGHIVNGKYTKDDIIKALTAGKGTATMTTIDGGTLTLKVNASKNLELSDSAGNTALVTVFDLQGTNGVGHVINNVLLAK
;
A
#
# COMPACT_ATOMS: atom_id res chain seq x y z
N MET A 1 -74.89 26.08 -19.29
CA MET A 1 -73.48 26.19 -19.72
C MET A 1 -72.64 25.68 -18.57
N LYS A 2 -71.77 24.71 -18.84
CA LYS A 2 -71.10 23.88 -17.82
C LYS A 2 -69.95 24.69 -17.19
N GLU A 3 -70.09 24.99 -15.90
CA GLU A 3 -69.01 25.57 -15.08
C GLU A 3 -68.34 24.45 -14.26
N ILE A 4 -67.04 24.26 -14.47
CA ILE A 4 -66.17 23.47 -13.59
C ILE A 4 -64.96 24.33 -13.22
N LYS A 5 -64.89 24.60 -11.92
CA LYS A 5 -63.78 25.10 -11.10
C LYS A 5 -62.39 24.65 -11.57
N LYS A 6 -61.40 25.55 -11.45
CA LYS A 6 -60.05 25.21 -10.94
C LYS A 6 -59.39 26.37 -10.15
N ILE A 7 -58.69 25.95 -9.11
CA ILE A 7 -57.92 26.65 -8.08
C ILE A 7 -56.44 26.69 -8.50
N VAL A 8 -55.72 27.79 -8.25
CA VAL A 8 -54.24 27.76 -8.08
C VAL A 8 -53.81 28.76 -6.99
N LEU A 9 -52.76 28.34 -6.28
CA LEU A 9 -52.14 28.74 -5.01
C LEU A 9 -50.97 29.73 -5.23
N SER A 10 -50.73 30.74 -4.36
CA SER A 10 -49.42 31.40 -4.09
C SER A 10 -49.52 32.58 -3.10
N ALA A 11 -48.73 32.60 -2.01
CA ALA A 11 -48.40 33.80 -1.19
C ALA A 11 -47.22 33.43 -0.25
N ALA A 12 -46.04 34.07 -0.24
CA ALA A 12 -45.61 35.46 -0.02
C ALA A 12 -45.27 35.80 1.47
N LEU A 13 -44.00 35.57 1.85
CA LEU A 13 -42.96 36.52 2.33
C LEU A 13 -43.17 37.54 3.50
N LEU A 14 -42.11 37.67 4.35
CA LEU A 14 -41.65 38.81 5.21
C LEU A 14 -42.36 38.97 6.60
N THR A 15 -41.80 39.29 7.78
CA THR A 15 -40.53 39.86 8.33
C THR A 15 -40.48 39.57 9.85
N MET A 16 -39.29 39.39 10.49
CA MET A 16 -39.10 39.88 11.88
C MET A 16 -37.62 40.08 12.27
N THR A 17 -37.40 41.21 12.94
CA THR A 17 -36.16 41.93 13.21
C THR A 17 -35.53 41.62 14.59
N SER A 18 -34.23 41.26 14.58
CA SER A 18 -33.09 41.70 15.42
C SER A 18 -33.21 41.93 16.95
N VAL A 19 -32.31 41.34 17.76
CA VAL A 19 -31.10 41.95 18.41
C VAL A 19 -30.43 40.97 19.41
N SER A 20 -29.22 40.55 19.05
CA SER A 20 -27.96 40.33 19.79
C SER A 20 -27.91 39.85 21.26
N ALA A 21 -27.35 38.65 21.47
CA ALA A 21 -26.35 38.39 22.52
C ALA A 21 -25.55 37.09 22.28
N ILE A 22 -24.23 37.26 22.11
CA ILE A 22 -23.14 36.26 22.15
C ILE A 22 -23.05 35.28 20.97
N TYR A 23 -22.29 35.74 19.97
CA TYR A 23 -21.82 34.98 18.82
C TYR A 23 -20.83 33.87 19.20
N ALA A 24 -21.30 32.62 19.14
CA ALA A 24 -20.51 31.54 18.57
C ALA A 24 -20.75 31.59 17.05
N GLN A 25 -19.83 32.18 16.29
CA GLN A 25 -20.00 32.40 14.85
C GLN A 25 -19.11 31.48 14.00
N THR A 26 -19.83 30.64 13.29
CA THR A 26 -19.50 29.84 12.11
C THR A 26 -18.97 30.69 10.93
N GLN A 27 -18.26 30.02 10.01
CA GLN A 27 -18.29 30.12 8.53
C GLN A 27 -18.77 31.48 7.95
N THR A 28 -18.04 32.14 7.05
CA THR A 28 -17.78 31.69 5.68
C THR A 28 -16.65 32.50 5.02
N THR A 29 -15.88 31.84 4.15
CA THR A 29 -15.32 32.31 2.86
C THR A 29 -14.78 31.01 2.24
N ASP A 30 -14.89 30.66 0.97
CA ASP A 30 -15.43 31.22 -0.25
C ASP A 30 -15.46 30.00 -1.20
N SER A 31 -16.51 29.90 -2.01
CA SER A 31 -16.63 29.19 -3.29
C SER A 31 -15.94 27.84 -3.58
N SER A 32 -16.80 26.97 -4.13
CA SER A 32 -16.51 26.04 -5.23
C SER A 32 -16.09 24.60 -4.89
N ALA A 33 -17.14 23.77 -4.94
CA ALA A 33 -17.24 22.63 -5.83
C ALA A 33 -16.53 21.31 -5.48
N THR A 34 -17.30 20.26 -5.73
CA THR A 34 -16.91 18.86 -5.94
C THR A 34 -16.51 18.06 -4.70
N GLN A 35 -17.56 17.61 -4.03
CA GLN A 35 -17.72 16.21 -3.66
C GLN A 35 -17.39 15.32 -4.89
N SER A 36 -16.15 14.80 -4.95
CA SER A 36 -15.74 13.72 -5.85
C SER A 36 -14.43 13.11 -5.33
N ALA A 37 -14.31 11.80 -5.54
CA ALA A 37 -13.20 10.91 -5.21
C ALA A 37 -13.11 10.45 -3.75
N ALA A 38 -13.46 9.17 -3.57
CA ALA A 38 -12.92 8.30 -2.54
C ALA A 38 -11.39 8.43 -2.50
N ALA A 39 -10.88 9.21 -1.54
CA ALA A 39 -9.50 9.13 -1.14
C ALA A 39 -9.40 7.95 -0.16
N THR A 40 -8.89 6.82 -0.64
CA THR A 40 -8.27 5.80 0.21
C THR A 40 -7.28 6.51 1.12
N GLN A 41 -7.70 6.77 2.36
CA GLN A 41 -6.87 7.34 3.40
C GLN A 41 -5.76 6.34 3.69
N GLN A 42 -4.59 6.55 3.09
CA GLN A 42 -3.36 5.92 3.55
C GLN A 42 -3.12 6.43 4.99
N PRO A 43 -3.16 5.56 6.02
CA PRO A 43 -2.96 6.01 7.39
C PRO A 43 -1.59 6.67 7.51
N ALA A 44 -1.51 7.77 8.25
CA ALA A 44 -0.23 8.24 8.78
C ALA A 44 0.45 7.05 9.49
N ALA A 45 1.75 6.85 9.25
CA ALA A 45 2.48 5.65 9.68
C ALA A 45 2.51 5.52 11.22
N SER A 46 1.52 4.86 11.80
CA SER A 46 1.40 4.62 13.25
C SER A 46 2.13 3.36 13.73
N GLY A 47 3.06 2.82 12.93
CA GLY A 47 3.74 1.55 13.22
C GLY A 47 4.93 1.29 12.30
N ASP A 48 5.65 0.20 12.56
CA ASP A 48 6.75 -0.27 11.71
C ASP A 48 6.25 -0.75 10.32
N VAL A 49 7.19 -1.11 9.45
CA VAL A 49 6.91 -1.58 8.09
C VAL A 49 6.08 -2.85 8.08
N LEU A 50 6.26 -3.74 9.07
CA LEU A 50 5.48 -4.97 9.18
C LEU A 50 4.02 -4.59 9.49
N GLN A 51 3.78 -3.67 10.41
CA GLN A 51 2.46 -3.13 10.74
C GLN A 51 1.78 -2.44 9.54
N ALA A 52 2.52 -1.64 8.77
CA ALA A 52 2.01 -1.02 7.55
C ALA A 52 1.54 -2.07 6.53
N ILE A 53 2.32 -3.13 6.34
CA ILE A 53 1.96 -4.28 5.48
C ILE A 53 0.71 -4.99 6.02
N SER A 54 0.60 -5.16 7.34
CA SER A 54 -0.59 -5.76 7.97
C SER A 54 -1.88 -5.04 7.65
N GLN A 55 -1.84 -3.72 7.77
CA GLN A 55 -3.02 -2.88 7.63
C GLN A 55 -3.54 -2.86 6.20
N SER A 56 -2.70 -3.23 5.22
CA SER A 56 -3.12 -3.40 3.83
C SER A 56 -4.07 -4.58 3.63
N GLY A 57 -4.06 -5.58 4.52
CA GLY A 57 -4.93 -6.75 4.45
C GLY A 57 -4.58 -7.78 3.36
N TYR A 58 -3.51 -7.55 2.58
CA TYR A 58 -3.13 -8.43 1.48
C TYR A 58 -2.16 -9.56 1.87
N ASN A 59 -1.54 -9.52 3.05
CA ASN A 59 -0.30 -10.26 3.35
C ASN A 59 -0.37 -11.05 4.67
N THR A 60 -1.54 -11.57 5.03
CA THR A 60 -1.77 -12.31 6.28
C THR A 60 -0.87 -13.54 6.42
N ILE A 61 -0.70 -14.31 5.33
CA ILE A 61 0.13 -15.52 5.30
C ILE A 61 1.60 -15.16 5.45
N PHE A 62 2.05 -14.10 4.76
CA PHE A 62 3.42 -13.61 4.85
C PHE A 62 3.75 -13.17 6.29
N ARG A 63 2.86 -12.44 6.95
CA ARG A 63 3.06 -12.04 8.35
C ARG A 63 3.16 -13.22 9.30
N THR A 64 2.24 -14.17 9.18
CA THR A 64 2.26 -15.41 9.98
C THR A 64 3.58 -16.18 9.77
N SER A 65 4.09 -16.16 8.54
CA SER A 65 5.38 -16.76 8.19
C SER A 65 6.56 -16.04 8.85
N ILE A 66 6.55 -14.70 8.88
CA ILE A 66 7.57 -13.88 9.57
C ILE A 66 7.60 -14.16 11.08
N THR A 67 6.43 -14.26 11.72
CA THR A 67 6.31 -14.63 13.14
C THR A 67 6.85 -16.04 13.39
N THR A 68 6.47 -17.01 12.53
CA THR A 68 6.94 -18.41 12.63
C THR A 68 8.46 -18.53 12.43
N ALA A 69 9.03 -17.73 11.54
CA ALA A 69 10.47 -17.69 11.29
C ALA A 69 11.26 -16.85 12.32
N GLY A 70 10.59 -16.20 13.28
CA GLY A 70 11.24 -15.36 14.28
C GLY A 70 11.88 -14.07 13.73
N LEU A 71 11.47 -13.63 12.53
CA LEU A 71 12.04 -12.45 11.86
C LEU A 71 11.38 -11.12 12.28
N GLU A 72 10.37 -11.17 13.14
CA GLU A 72 9.67 -9.96 13.63
C GLU A 72 10.65 -8.95 14.23
N SER A 73 11.54 -9.38 15.11
CA SER A 73 12.54 -8.49 15.74
C SER A 73 13.47 -7.81 14.74
N THR A 74 13.75 -8.47 13.61
CA THR A 74 14.58 -7.89 12.54
C THR A 74 13.81 -6.81 11.80
N LEU A 75 12.54 -7.06 11.49
CA LEU A 75 11.67 -6.13 10.75
C LEU A 75 11.08 -5.00 11.60
N THR A 76 11.04 -5.15 12.92
CA THR A 76 10.67 -4.07 13.87
C THR A 76 11.89 -3.32 14.41
N GLY A 77 13.10 -3.83 14.15
CA GLY A 77 14.35 -3.21 14.56
C GLY A 77 14.63 -1.86 13.89
N ALA A 78 15.74 -1.24 14.31
CA ALA A 78 16.20 0.03 13.75
C ALA A 78 16.67 -0.18 12.30
N GLY A 79 15.86 0.26 11.35
CA GLY A 79 16.22 0.30 9.95
C GLY A 79 15.52 1.44 9.24
N PRO A 80 16.00 1.74 8.04
CA PRO A 80 15.13 1.73 6.90
C PRO A 80 15.19 0.35 6.24
N TYR A 81 14.07 -0.36 6.23
CA TYR A 81 13.89 -1.60 5.47
C TYR A 81 12.92 -1.38 4.31
N THR A 82 13.17 -2.05 3.20
CA THR A 82 12.19 -2.17 2.11
C THR A 82 11.75 -3.62 2.03
N VAL A 83 10.46 -3.87 2.20
CA VAL A 83 9.90 -5.22 2.27
C VAL A 83 8.97 -5.44 1.09
N PHE A 84 9.29 -6.43 0.25
CA PHE A 84 8.45 -6.86 -0.85
C PHE A 84 7.54 -8.00 -0.40
N ALA A 85 6.36 -7.68 0.13
CA ALA A 85 5.47 -8.67 0.73
C ALA A 85 4.58 -9.35 -0.33
N PRO A 86 4.69 -10.67 -0.54
CA PRO A 86 3.78 -11.40 -1.42
C PRO A 86 2.36 -11.41 -0.85
N SER A 87 1.37 -11.17 -1.72
CA SER A 87 -0.03 -11.25 -1.33
C SER A 87 -0.44 -12.67 -0.92
N ASP A 88 -1.54 -12.83 -0.19
CA ASP A 88 -2.05 -14.13 0.23
C ASP A 88 -2.42 -15.00 -0.98
N GLN A 89 -2.84 -14.37 -2.07
CA GLN A 89 -3.06 -15.02 -3.36
C GLN A 89 -1.75 -15.47 -3.99
N ALA A 90 -0.71 -14.63 -3.98
CA ALA A 90 0.63 -14.97 -4.46
C ALA A 90 1.21 -16.16 -3.69
N PHE A 91 1.04 -16.14 -2.37
CA PHE A 91 1.48 -17.20 -1.49
C PHE A 91 0.70 -18.49 -1.79
N SER A 92 -0.62 -18.44 -1.88
CA SER A 92 -1.43 -19.64 -2.16
C SER A 92 -1.25 -20.20 -3.59
N ALA A 93 -0.97 -19.34 -4.57
CA ALA A 93 -0.73 -19.75 -5.96
C ALA A 93 0.71 -20.24 -6.20
N GLY A 94 1.63 -19.92 -5.29
CA GLY A 94 3.01 -20.34 -5.38
C GLY A 94 3.11 -21.86 -5.28
N SER A 95 3.59 -22.50 -6.34
CA SER A 95 3.80 -23.96 -6.41
C SER A 95 4.78 -24.51 -5.35
N LYS A 96 5.45 -23.64 -4.60
CA LYS A 96 6.34 -23.97 -3.48
C LYS A 96 5.82 -23.57 -2.10
N ALA A 97 4.72 -22.84 -2.00
CA ALA A 97 4.25 -22.29 -0.74
C ALA A 97 3.88 -23.34 0.29
N ASP A 98 3.15 -24.38 -0.10
CA ASP A 98 2.85 -25.53 0.78
C ASP A 98 4.11 -26.22 1.32
N SER A 99 5.16 -26.30 0.50
CA SER A 99 6.43 -26.91 0.90
C SER A 99 7.22 -26.01 1.84
N LEU A 100 7.16 -24.69 1.62
CA LEU A 100 7.83 -23.70 2.47
C LEU A 100 7.15 -23.57 3.83
N LEU A 101 5.81 -23.62 3.89
CA LEU A 101 5.06 -23.59 5.16
C LEU A 101 5.32 -24.83 6.02
N LYS A 102 5.64 -25.97 5.39
CA LYS A 102 5.96 -27.23 6.09
C LYS A 102 7.42 -27.32 6.52
N ASP A 103 8.30 -26.45 6.02
CA ASP A 103 9.73 -26.48 6.30
C ASP A 103 10.24 -25.08 6.71
N PRO A 104 10.16 -24.73 8.01
CA PRO A 104 10.55 -23.41 8.50
C PRO A 104 12.04 -23.09 8.27
N ALA A 105 12.90 -24.11 8.14
CA ALA A 105 14.31 -23.93 7.83
C ALA A 105 14.52 -23.41 6.40
N LYS A 106 13.65 -23.82 5.46
CA LYS A 106 13.62 -23.27 4.09
C LYS A 106 12.83 -21.98 3.97
N LEU A 107 11.85 -21.75 4.84
CA LEU A 107 11.03 -20.54 4.84
C LEU A 107 11.82 -19.29 5.20
N THR A 108 12.70 -19.39 6.20
CA THR A 108 13.48 -18.26 6.71
C THR A 108 14.31 -17.54 5.62
N PRO A 109 15.18 -18.23 4.84
CA PRO A 109 15.95 -17.56 3.78
C PRO A 109 15.04 -16.97 2.69
N VAL A 110 13.93 -17.65 2.35
CA VAL A 110 12.95 -17.10 1.40
C VAL A 110 12.36 -15.79 1.89
N LEU A 111 11.96 -15.70 3.17
CA LEU A 111 11.43 -14.46 3.76
C LEU A 111 12.49 -13.35 3.81
N ARG A 112 13.73 -13.71 4.12
CA ARG A 112 14.89 -12.80 4.06
C ARG A 112 15.14 -12.28 2.64
N GLY A 113 14.90 -13.12 1.64
CA GLY A 113 14.95 -12.75 0.23
C GLY A 113 13.97 -11.66 -0.20
N HIS A 114 12.92 -11.41 0.57
CA HIS A 114 11.93 -10.36 0.30
C HIS A 114 12.27 -9.03 0.99
N ILE A 115 13.35 -9.00 1.78
CA ILE A 115 13.73 -7.84 2.59
C ILE A 115 15.03 -7.26 2.06
N VAL A 116 15.03 -5.96 1.80
CA VAL A 116 16.17 -5.20 1.30
C VAL A 116 16.54 -4.13 2.33
N ASN A 117 17.84 -3.96 2.59
CA ASN A 117 18.33 -2.87 3.43
C ASN A 117 18.23 -1.53 2.69
N GLY A 118 17.65 -0.53 3.34
CA GLY A 118 17.42 0.81 2.78
C GLY A 118 15.94 1.12 2.61
N LYS A 119 15.62 2.40 2.50
CA LYS A 119 14.26 2.89 2.23
C LYS A 119 14.18 3.23 0.77
N TYR A 120 13.44 2.42 0.03
CA TYR A 120 13.21 2.63 -1.39
C TYR A 120 11.72 2.82 -1.60
N THR A 121 11.33 4.08 -1.75
CA THR A 121 9.98 4.42 -2.23
C THR A 121 9.88 4.11 -3.72
N LYS A 122 8.65 4.10 -4.25
CA LYS A 122 8.40 4.01 -5.68
C LYS A 122 9.22 5.04 -6.47
N ASP A 123 9.29 6.28 -5.99
CA ASP A 123 10.05 7.35 -6.65
C ASP A 123 11.55 7.05 -6.66
N ASP A 124 12.09 6.51 -5.56
CA ASP A 124 13.50 6.11 -5.50
C ASP A 124 13.81 4.95 -6.45
N ILE A 125 12.89 3.98 -6.54
CA ILE A 125 12.99 2.86 -7.48
C ILE A 125 12.95 3.38 -8.92
N ILE A 126 12.05 4.29 -9.26
CA ILE A 126 11.96 4.89 -10.61
C ILE A 126 13.22 5.67 -10.96
N LYS A 127 13.80 6.42 -10.00
CA LYS A 127 15.08 7.13 -10.19
C LYS A 127 16.21 6.14 -10.45
N ALA A 128 16.30 5.07 -9.66
CA ALA A 128 17.30 4.02 -9.84
C ALA A 128 17.18 3.33 -11.20
N LEU A 129 15.95 3.02 -11.63
CA LEU A 129 15.67 2.46 -12.96
C LEU A 129 16.10 3.42 -14.07
N THR A 130 15.79 4.71 -13.94
CA THR A 130 16.16 5.73 -14.92
C THR A 130 17.68 5.85 -15.05
N ALA A 131 18.39 5.90 -13.92
CA ALA A 131 19.85 5.92 -13.87
C ALA A 131 20.48 4.64 -14.46
N GLY A 132 19.86 3.49 -14.21
CA GLY A 132 20.28 2.18 -14.69
C GLY A 132 19.73 1.79 -16.07
N LYS A 133 19.28 2.76 -16.89
CA LYS A 133 18.79 2.54 -18.26
C LYS A 133 17.65 1.51 -18.35
N GLY A 134 16.75 1.50 -17.37
CA GLY A 134 15.59 0.62 -17.29
C GLY A 134 15.77 -0.61 -16.40
N THR A 135 16.91 -0.76 -15.73
CA THR A 135 17.18 -1.86 -14.80
C THR A 135 17.84 -1.34 -13.52
N ALA A 136 17.39 -1.82 -12.36
CA ALA A 136 18.01 -1.57 -11.07
C ALA A 136 18.27 -2.90 -10.36
N THR A 137 19.31 -2.96 -9.54
CA THR A 137 19.61 -4.16 -8.74
C THR A 137 19.67 -3.79 -7.27
N MET A 138 19.19 -4.70 -6.42
CA MET A 138 19.12 -4.52 -4.98
C MET A 138 19.59 -5.80 -4.29
N THR A 139 20.37 -5.65 -3.24
CA THR A 139 20.84 -6.79 -2.43
C THR A 139 19.88 -7.02 -1.26
N THR A 140 19.42 -8.25 -1.10
CA THR A 140 18.53 -8.65 -0.01
C THR A 140 19.35 -8.94 1.24
N ILE A 141 18.70 -8.98 2.42
CA ILE A 141 19.37 -9.36 3.67
C ILE A 141 19.83 -10.83 3.68
N ASP A 142 19.33 -11.63 2.73
CA ASP A 142 19.76 -13.01 2.51
C ASP A 142 21.06 -13.12 1.71
N GLY A 143 21.52 -12.02 1.11
CA GLY A 143 22.67 -11.97 0.21
C GLY A 143 22.32 -12.22 -1.26
N GLY A 144 21.05 -12.52 -1.55
CA GLY A 144 20.52 -12.63 -2.91
C GLY A 144 20.43 -11.28 -3.62
N THR A 145 20.40 -11.31 -4.95
CA THR A 145 20.17 -10.11 -5.77
C THR A 145 18.77 -10.12 -6.35
N LEU A 146 18.05 -9.02 -6.13
CA LEU A 146 16.78 -8.70 -6.78
C LEU A 146 17.04 -7.71 -7.92
N THR A 147 16.58 -8.08 -9.10
CA THR A 147 16.62 -7.21 -10.28
C THR A 147 15.24 -6.60 -10.48
N LEU A 148 15.18 -5.28 -10.59
CA LEU A 148 13.97 -4.52 -10.82
C LEU A 148 14.02 -3.99 -12.25
N LYS A 149 12.90 -4.12 -12.97
CA LYS A 149 12.72 -3.59 -14.32
C LYS A 149 11.28 -3.14 -14.53
N VAL A 150 11.07 -2.22 -15.45
CA VAL A 150 9.72 -1.87 -15.91
C VAL A 150 9.39 -2.73 -17.12
N ASN A 151 8.31 -3.49 -17.05
CA ASN A 151 7.89 -4.29 -18.20
C ASN A 151 7.18 -3.44 -19.27
N ALA A 152 6.85 -4.07 -20.41
CA ALA A 152 6.18 -3.38 -21.52
C ALA A 152 4.84 -2.74 -21.13
N SER A 153 4.17 -3.28 -20.11
CA SER A 153 2.91 -2.77 -19.57
C SER A 153 3.09 -1.67 -18.52
N LYS A 154 4.30 -1.11 -18.37
CA LYS A 154 4.65 -0.07 -17.38
C LYS A 154 4.49 -0.49 -15.92
N ASN A 155 4.49 -1.80 -15.64
CA ASN A 155 4.46 -2.32 -14.27
C ASN A 155 5.88 -2.60 -13.79
N LEU A 156 6.12 -2.40 -12.48
CA LEU A 156 7.39 -2.77 -11.86
C LEU A 156 7.43 -4.29 -11.69
N GLU A 157 8.41 -4.91 -12.33
CA GLU A 157 8.69 -6.33 -12.27
C GLU A 157 10.01 -6.56 -11.51
N LEU A 158 9.94 -7.42 -10.51
CA LEU A 158 11.06 -7.96 -9.77
C LEU A 158 11.42 -9.31 -10.35
N SER A 159 12.71 -9.61 -10.44
CA SER A 159 13.26 -10.91 -10.82
C SER A 159 14.31 -11.31 -9.80
N ASP A 160 14.20 -12.52 -9.28
CA ASP A 160 15.22 -13.08 -8.39
C ASP A 160 16.35 -13.76 -9.17
N SER A 161 17.37 -14.23 -8.44
CA SER A 161 18.49 -14.95 -9.02
C SER A 161 18.16 -16.38 -9.48
N ALA A 162 16.98 -16.90 -9.12
CA ALA A 162 16.47 -18.20 -9.53
C ALA A 162 15.58 -18.13 -10.79
N GLY A 163 15.32 -16.92 -11.31
CA GLY A 163 14.51 -16.67 -12.49
C GLY A 163 13.02 -16.51 -12.22
N ASN A 164 12.57 -16.47 -10.96
CA ASN A 164 11.18 -16.18 -10.65
C ASN A 164 10.93 -14.68 -10.77
N THR A 165 9.76 -14.32 -11.26
CA THR A 165 9.34 -12.93 -11.46
C THR A 165 8.10 -12.60 -10.66
N ALA A 166 8.05 -11.39 -10.10
CA ALA A 166 6.90 -10.87 -9.38
C ALA A 166 6.61 -9.43 -9.81
N LEU A 167 5.34 -9.07 -9.93
CA LEU A 167 4.91 -7.70 -10.18
C LEU A 167 4.52 -7.03 -8.87
N VAL A 168 4.89 -5.76 -8.71
CA VAL A 168 4.41 -4.93 -7.60
C VAL A 168 2.99 -4.45 -7.90
N THR A 169 2.06 -4.77 -7.01
CA THR A 169 0.64 -4.40 -7.11
C THR A 169 0.28 -3.20 -6.24
N VAL A 170 0.93 -3.06 -5.08
CA VAL A 170 0.75 -1.92 -4.17
C VAL A 170 2.11 -1.36 -3.82
N PHE A 171 2.24 -0.05 -3.88
CA PHE A 171 3.48 0.67 -3.61
C PHE A 171 3.36 1.49 -2.33
N ASP A 172 4.50 1.77 -1.71
CA ASP A 172 4.67 2.82 -0.70
C ASP A 172 3.80 2.66 0.56
N LEU A 173 3.69 1.43 1.07
CA LEU A 173 3.14 1.20 2.41
C LEU A 173 4.13 1.73 3.46
N GLN A 174 3.89 2.95 3.94
CA GLN A 174 4.84 3.64 4.81
C GLN A 174 4.82 3.09 6.23
N GLY A 175 5.97 2.59 6.68
CA GLY A 175 6.27 2.30 8.07
C GLY A 175 7.25 3.31 8.66
N THR A 176 7.30 3.37 9.98
CA THR A 176 8.25 4.23 10.73
C THR A 176 9.71 3.86 10.47
N ASN A 177 9.99 2.58 10.22
CA ASN A 177 11.32 2.03 10.00
C ASN A 177 11.51 1.49 8.56
N GLY A 178 10.65 1.86 7.61
CA GLY A 178 10.74 1.29 6.27
C GLY A 178 9.56 1.56 5.34
N VAL A 179 9.58 0.89 4.19
CA VAL A 179 8.50 0.92 3.18
C VAL A 179 8.17 -0.50 2.74
N GLY A 180 6.89 -0.82 2.69
CA GLY A 180 6.37 -2.06 2.16
C GLY A 180 5.86 -1.89 0.73
N HIS A 181 6.11 -2.88 -0.11
CA HIS A 181 5.52 -3.02 -1.44
C HIS A 181 4.88 -4.39 -1.55
N VAL A 182 3.65 -4.47 -2.05
CA VAL A 182 2.95 -5.75 -2.21
C VAL A 182 3.26 -6.32 -3.59
N ILE A 183 3.59 -7.61 -3.64
CA ILE A 183 3.89 -8.32 -4.89
C ILE A 183 2.89 -9.46 -5.14
N ASN A 184 2.70 -9.81 -6.41
CA ASN A 184 1.75 -10.84 -6.83
C ASN A 184 2.34 -12.25 -6.97
N ASN A 185 3.64 -12.44 -6.68
CA ASN A 185 4.29 -13.75 -6.71
C ASN A 185 5.35 -13.85 -5.61
N VAL A 186 5.67 -15.07 -5.17
CA VAL A 186 6.73 -15.33 -4.18
C VAL A 186 8.07 -15.45 -4.89
N LEU A 187 9.08 -14.75 -4.39
CA LEU A 187 10.45 -14.81 -4.89
C LEU A 187 11.27 -15.82 -4.07
N LEU A 188 12.08 -16.64 -4.73
CA LEU A 188 12.95 -17.64 -4.12
C LEU A 188 14.39 -17.17 -4.26
N ALA A 189 14.73 -16.10 -3.53
CA ALA A 189 16.11 -15.63 -3.46
C ALA A 189 17.04 -16.76 -2.99
N LYS A 190 18.29 -16.67 -3.46
CA LYS A 190 19.26 -17.76 -3.60
C LYS A 190 19.87 -18.22 -2.28
#